data_AF-A0A259MI49-F1
#
_entry.id   AF-A0A259MI49-F1
#
_cell.length_a   1.000
_cell.length_b   1.000
_cell.length_c   1.000
_cell.angle_alpha   90.00
_cell.angle_beta   90.00
_cell.angle_gamma   90.00
#
_symmetry.space_group_name_H-M   'P 1'
#
loop_
_entity.id
_entity.type
_entity.pdbx_description
1 polymer ?
#
loop_
_entity_poly.entity_id
_entity_poly.type
_entity_poly.pdbx_seq_one_letter_code
_entity_poly.pdbx_strand_id
1 'polypeptide(L)'
;MPPPFTVTFSAGNAGPWRIERLSAISGPGLAGATHLALTDIPGAAWRLRGVVSHPRYSTAAELKELAGVQAGLGRSEATCAALIPIRKSEAWWSMAQDERRAIFEDRSRHIALSMKYLPAVARRLHHARDLGEPFDFLTWFEFAPEHEAEFDALLVELRASEEWKYVERELEIRLTRSG
;
A
#
# COMPACT_ATOMS: atom_id res chain seq x y z
N MET A 1 -11.67 -7.96 -22.79
CA MET A 1 -10.81 -7.34 -21.75
C MET A 1 -10.37 -8.46 -20.82
N PRO A 2 -9.07 -8.72 -20.62
CA PRO A 2 -8.66 -9.69 -19.63
C PRO A 2 -9.23 -9.29 -18.26
N PRO A 3 -9.63 -10.25 -17.41
CA PRO A 3 -10.11 -9.94 -16.08
C PRO A 3 -9.05 -9.13 -15.31
N PRO A 4 -9.44 -8.15 -14.49
CA PRO A 4 -8.49 -7.39 -13.69
C PRO A 4 -7.62 -8.34 -12.87
N PHE A 5 -6.33 -8.04 -12.78
CA PHE A 5 -5.40 -8.83 -11.97
C PHE A 5 -5.78 -8.66 -10.49
N THR A 6 -6.50 -9.63 -9.95
CA THR A 6 -6.85 -9.72 -8.53
C THR A 6 -5.72 -10.42 -7.79
N VAL A 7 -5.31 -9.84 -6.67
CA VAL A 7 -4.42 -10.46 -5.70
C VAL A 7 -5.17 -10.71 -4.40
N THR A 8 -4.84 -11.82 -3.73
CA THR A 8 -5.28 -12.12 -2.37
C THR A 8 -4.07 -12.10 -1.46
N PHE A 9 -4.07 -11.21 -0.47
CA PHE A 9 -3.12 -11.20 0.64
C PHE A 9 -3.69 -12.07 1.75
N SER A 10 -3.10 -13.23 1.98
CA SER A 10 -3.55 -14.20 2.98
C SER A 10 -2.50 -14.35 4.05
N ALA A 11 -2.87 -14.10 5.31
CA ALA A 11 -1.96 -14.34 6.42
C ALA A 11 -2.33 -15.58 7.20
N GLY A 12 -1.32 -16.36 7.57
CA GLY A 12 -1.48 -17.62 8.28
C GLY A 12 -0.17 -18.06 8.89
N ASN A 13 0.07 -19.36 8.88
CA ASN A 13 1.29 -19.96 9.43
C ASN A 13 2.37 -20.27 8.38
N ALA A 14 2.10 -20.04 7.10
CA ALA A 14 3.02 -20.29 5.99
C ALA A 14 2.88 -19.22 4.90
N GLY A 15 3.97 -18.97 4.18
CA GLY A 15 4.03 -17.99 3.10
C GLY A 15 5.47 -17.52 2.84
N PRO A 16 5.72 -16.91 1.66
CA PRO A 16 7.05 -16.41 1.28
C PRO A 16 7.51 -15.19 2.09
N TRP A 17 6.63 -14.58 2.88
CA TRP A 17 6.95 -13.42 3.71
C TRP A 17 6.65 -13.73 5.17
N ARG A 18 7.66 -13.58 6.03
CA ARG A 18 7.49 -13.61 7.49
C ARG A 18 6.96 -12.25 7.95
N ILE A 19 5.99 -12.26 8.87
CA ILE A 19 5.46 -11.05 9.49
C ILE A 19 6.34 -10.72 10.70
N GLU A 20 7.06 -9.61 10.64
CA GLU A 20 7.91 -9.12 11.73
C GLU A 20 7.09 -8.28 12.71
N ARG A 21 6.17 -7.47 12.18
CA ARG A 21 5.33 -6.59 12.98
C ARG A 21 3.99 -6.37 12.31
N LEU A 22 2.92 -6.38 13.11
CA LEU A 22 1.59 -5.93 12.72
C LEU A 22 1.15 -4.86 13.70
N SER A 23 0.97 -3.63 13.22
CA SER A 23 0.57 -2.49 14.04
C SER A 23 -0.76 -1.92 13.55
N ALA A 24 -1.72 -1.78 14.45
CA ALA A 24 -2.93 -0.99 14.17
C ALA A 24 -2.62 0.49 14.39
N ILE A 25 -2.51 1.25 13.31
CA ILE A 25 -2.19 2.68 13.34
C ILE A 25 -3.46 3.47 13.64
N SER A 26 -4.57 3.12 12.99
CA SER A 26 -5.90 3.66 13.28
C SER A 26 -6.99 2.61 13.03
N GLY A 27 -8.03 2.65 13.86
CA GLY A 27 -9.16 1.72 13.79
C GLY A 27 -8.82 0.27 14.19
N PRO A 28 -9.73 -0.68 13.91
CA PRO A 28 -9.58 -2.07 14.37
C PRO A 28 -8.43 -2.82 13.69
N GLY A 29 -7.69 -3.61 14.47
CA GLY A 29 -6.62 -4.51 13.98
C GLY A 29 -7.12 -5.70 13.16
N LEU A 30 -6.18 -6.58 12.80
CA LEU A 30 -6.41 -7.92 12.25
C LEU A 30 -5.89 -8.98 13.23
N ALA A 31 -6.31 -10.23 13.06
CA ALA A 31 -5.79 -11.34 13.85
C ALA A 31 -4.29 -11.53 13.62
N GLY A 32 -3.56 -11.96 14.66
CA GLY A 32 -2.14 -12.29 14.55
C GLY A 32 -1.88 -13.46 13.62
N ALA A 33 -0.77 -13.39 12.88
CA ALA A 33 -0.30 -14.42 11.96
C ALA A 33 1.23 -14.35 11.85
N THR A 34 1.88 -15.42 11.40
CA THR A 34 3.35 -15.48 11.32
C THR A 34 3.88 -15.26 9.92
N HIS A 35 3.08 -15.54 8.88
CA HIS A 35 3.47 -15.39 7.49
C HIS A 35 2.35 -14.80 6.65
N LEU A 36 2.74 -14.20 5.53
CA LEU A 36 1.88 -13.65 4.50
C LEU A 36 2.20 -14.31 3.15
N ALA A 37 1.15 -14.65 2.41
CA ALA A 37 1.21 -15.06 1.02
C ALA A 37 0.39 -14.11 0.14
N LEU A 38 0.91 -13.80 -1.05
CA LEU A 38 0.20 -13.00 -2.07
C LEU A 38 -0.62 -13.92 -3.00
N THR A 39 -1.23 -14.93 -2.41
CA THR A 39 -2.16 -15.87 -3.03
C THR A 39 -3.18 -16.31 -1.98
N ASP A 40 -4.27 -16.92 -2.42
CA ASP A 40 -5.20 -17.56 -1.49
C ASP A 40 -4.55 -18.83 -0.90
N ILE A 41 -4.62 -18.99 0.42
CA ILE A 41 -4.13 -20.19 1.11
C ILE A 41 -5.23 -20.76 2.02
N PRO A 42 -5.37 -22.09 2.14
CA PRO A 42 -6.27 -22.71 3.10
C PRO A 42 -5.91 -22.31 4.55
N GLY A 43 -6.92 -22.17 5.41
CA GLY A 43 -6.70 -21.91 6.84
C GLY A 43 -6.10 -20.54 7.19
N ALA A 44 -6.04 -19.59 6.26
CA ALA A 44 -5.60 -18.22 6.55
C ALA A 44 -6.43 -17.60 7.70
N ALA A 45 -5.75 -16.97 8.65
CA ALA A 45 -6.35 -16.23 9.75
C ALA A 45 -7.16 -15.03 9.24
N TRP A 46 -6.71 -14.42 8.14
CA TRP A 46 -7.45 -13.41 7.41
C TRP A 46 -7.00 -13.36 5.95
N ARG A 47 -7.86 -12.79 5.10
CA ARG A 47 -7.63 -12.54 3.67
C ARG A 47 -8.05 -11.13 3.33
N LEU A 48 -7.27 -10.44 2.51
CA LEU A 48 -7.60 -9.15 1.93
C LEU A 48 -7.42 -9.24 0.40
N ARG A 49 -8.41 -8.80 -0.35
CA ARG A 49 -8.38 -8.85 -1.82
C ARG A 49 -8.28 -7.46 -2.41
N GLY A 50 -7.55 -7.35 -3.51
CA GLY A 50 -7.45 -6.08 -4.24
C GLY A 50 -7.18 -6.30 -5.70
N VAL A 51 -7.52 -5.31 -6.52
CA VAL A 51 -7.26 -5.31 -7.96
C VAL A 51 -6.27 -4.21 -8.33
N VAL A 52 -5.32 -4.53 -9.21
CA VAL A 52 -4.56 -3.48 -9.89
C VAL A 52 -5.50 -2.80 -10.88
N SER A 53 -5.54 -1.47 -10.85
CA SER A 53 -6.47 -0.67 -11.66
C SER A 53 -5.76 0.46 -12.40
N HIS A 54 -6.51 1.21 -13.20
CA HIS A 54 -5.99 2.38 -13.88
C HIS A 54 -5.74 3.55 -12.90
N PRO A 55 -4.81 4.47 -13.22
CA PRO A 55 -4.58 5.67 -12.42
C PRO A 55 -5.86 6.48 -12.19
N ARG A 56 -6.01 7.02 -10.99
CA ARG A 56 -7.18 7.82 -10.57
C ARG A 56 -6.89 9.31 -10.43
N TYR A 57 -5.65 9.68 -10.16
CA TYR A 57 -5.24 11.05 -9.83
C TYR A 57 -4.09 11.57 -10.67
N SER A 58 -3.12 10.70 -10.99
CA SER A 58 -1.91 11.11 -11.68
C SER A 58 -2.20 11.64 -13.08
N THR A 59 -1.59 12.79 -13.39
CA THR A 59 -1.56 13.38 -14.73
C THR A 59 -0.58 12.62 -15.63
N ALA A 60 -0.63 12.88 -16.93
CA ALA A 60 0.30 12.27 -17.89
C ALA A 60 1.78 12.62 -17.59
N ALA A 61 2.05 13.85 -17.15
CA ALA A 61 3.40 14.30 -16.81
C ALA A 61 3.94 13.54 -15.58
N GLU A 62 3.14 13.45 -14.52
CA GLU A 62 3.51 12.72 -13.29
C GLU A 62 3.71 11.22 -13.57
N LEU A 63 2.87 10.61 -14.42
CA LEU A 63 3.03 9.21 -14.82
C LEU A 63 4.35 8.99 -15.58
N LYS A 64 4.71 9.91 -16.49
CA LYS A 64 5.97 9.85 -17.23
C LYS A 64 7.16 9.97 -16.29
N GLU A 65 7.10 10.89 -15.33
CA GLU A 65 8.17 11.09 -14.34
C GLU A 65 8.34 9.86 -13.45
N LEU A 66 7.24 9.33 -12.90
CA LEU A 66 7.24 8.10 -12.10
C LEU A 66 7.81 6.91 -12.88
N ALA A 67 7.40 6.74 -14.15
CA ALA A 67 7.91 5.65 -14.99
C ALA A 67 9.42 5.76 -15.27
N GLY A 68 9.98 6.96 -15.23
CA GLY A 68 11.41 7.21 -15.44
C GLY A 68 12.30 6.78 -14.26
N VAL A 69 11.75 6.65 -13.05
CA VAL A 69 12.55 6.41 -11.83
C VAL A 69 12.10 5.21 -11.00
N GLN A 70 10.85 4.75 -11.12
CA GLN A 70 10.33 3.70 -10.24
C GLN A 70 10.96 2.33 -10.53
N ALA A 71 11.36 1.62 -9.48
CA ALA A 71 11.80 0.23 -9.58
C ALA A 71 10.61 -0.75 -9.63
N GLY A 72 10.84 -1.93 -10.19
CA GLY A 72 9.91 -3.05 -10.15
C GLY A 72 9.89 -3.80 -8.82
N LEU A 73 8.83 -4.58 -8.59
CA LEU A 73 8.77 -5.56 -7.50
C LEU A 73 9.65 -6.78 -7.81
N GLY A 74 9.99 -7.56 -6.79
CA GLY A 74 10.69 -8.85 -6.91
C GLY A 74 12.19 -8.75 -7.07
N ARG A 75 12.78 -7.56 -6.87
CA ARG A 75 14.23 -7.36 -6.85
C ARG A 75 14.86 -8.27 -5.79
N SER A 76 16.05 -8.79 -6.07
CA SER A 76 16.74 -9.76 -5.20
C SER A 76 17.18 -9.13 -3.89
N GLU A 77 17.60 -7.86 -3.93
CA GLU A 77 18.00 -7.07 -2.77
C GLU A 77 16.79 -6.63 -1.92
N ALA A 78 15.59 -6.60 -2.50
CA ALA A 78 14.37 -6.17 -1.82
C ALA A 78 13.78 -7.30 -0.95
N THR A 79 14.46 -7.59 0.16
CA THR A 79 14.09 -8.62 1.13
C THR A 79 13.20 -8.11 2.25
N CYS A 80 12.96 -6.80 2.35
CA CYS A 80 11.95 -6.20 3.23
C CYS A 80 10.72 -5.78 2.43
N ALA A 81 9.55 -5.85 3.07
CA ALA A 81 8.30 -5.37 2.51
C ALA A 81 7.37 -4.78 3.56
N ALA A 82 6.41 -4.00 3.09
CA ALA A 82 5.30 -3.51 3.91
C ALA A 82 3.98 -3.67 3.15
N LEU A 83 3.00 -4.28 3.82
CA LEU A 83 1.60 -4.20 3.42
C LEU A 83 0.92 -3.17 4.32
N ILE A 84 0.35 -2.12 3.71
CA ILE A 84 -0.38 -1.07 4.42
C ILE A 84 -1.81 -0.99 3.86
N PRO A 85 -2.77 -1.72 4.45
CA PRO A 85 -4.19 -1.60 4.15
C PRO A 85 -4.73 -0.28 4.70
N ILE A 86 -5.43 0.48 3.84
CA ILE A 86 -5.94 1.81 4.16
C ILE A 86 -7.43 1.89 3.82
N ARG A 87 -8.23 2.44 4.72
CA ARG A 87 -9.63 2.84 4.49
C ARG A 87 -9.76 4.33 4.72
N LYS A 88 -10.39 5.01 3.77
CA LYS A 88 -10.75 6.42 3.87
C LYS A 88 -12.20 6.59 4.31
N SER A 89 -12.48 7.72 4.93
CA SER A 89 -13.80 8.06 5.45
C SER A 89 -14.82 8.29 4.32
N GLU A 90 -16.11 8.20 4.67
CA GLU A 90 -17.20 8.54 3.75
C GLU A 90 -17.08 9.98 3.24
N ALA A 91 -16.64 10.91 4.09
CA ALA A 91 -16.43 12.31 3.71
C ALA A 91 -15.45 12.45 2.52
N TRP A 92 -14.41 11.62 2.46
CA TRP A 92 -13.51 11.57 1.29
C TRP A 92 -14.25 11.07 0.05
N TRP A 93 -15.02 10.01 0.18
CA TRP A 93 -15.70 9.39 -0.95
C TRP A 93 -16.88 10.20 -1.50
N SER A 94 -17.44 11.10 -0.69
CA SER A 94 -18.48 12.04 -1.10
C SER A 94 -17.96 13.25 -1.87
N MET A 95 -16.64 13.49 -1.87
CA MET A 95 -16.03 14.59 -2.63
C MET A 95 -15.98 14.31 -4.13
N ALA A 96 -16.08 15.40 -4.89
CA ALA A 96 -15.85 15.38 -6.32
C ALA A 96 -14.38 15.02 -6.65
N GLN A 97 -14.15 14.67 -7.91
CA GLN A 97 -12.85 14.17 -8.36
C GLN A 97 -11.74 15.22 -8.28
N ASP A 98 -12.05 16.46 -8.64
CA ASP A 98 -11.18 17.63 -8.57
C ASP A 98 -10.84 17.98 -7.11
N GLU A 99 -11.83 17.95 -6.21
CA GLU A 99 -11.61 18.17 -4.77
C GLU A 99 -10.62 17.15 -4.19
N ARG A 100 -10.84 15.85 -4.47
CA ARG A 100 -9.91 14.78 -4.05
C ARG A 100 -8.53 14.96 -4.66
N ARG A 101 -8.43 15.35 -5.93
CA ARG A 101 -7.14 15.56 -6.61
C ARG A 101 -6.37 16.74 -6.02
N ALA A 102 -7.06 17.81 -5.62
CA ALA A 102 -6.45 18.97 -4.97
C ALA A 102 -5.93 18.63 -3.56
N ILE A 103 -6.63 17.77 -2.81
CA ILE A 103 -6.09 17.27 -1.52
C ILE A 103 -4.89 16.37 -1.77
N PHE A 104 -5.01 15.40 -2.67
CA PHE A 104 -4.02 14.36 -2.94
C PHE A 104 -2.65 14.93 -3.34
N GLU A 105 -2.57 15.85 -4.29
CA GLU A 105 -1.27 16.40 -4.70
C GLU A 105 -1.08 17.86 -4.33
N ASP A 106 -2.02 18.73 -4.62
CA ASP A 106 -1.74 20.17 -4.58
C ASP A 106 -1.49 20.63 -3.12
N ARG A 107 -2.16 19.99 -2.17
CA ARG A 107 -2.03 20.24 -0.72
C ARG A 107 -1.18 19.21 0.02
N SER A 108 -1.26 17.93 -0.37
CA SER A 108 -0.54 16.84 0.32
C SER A 108 0.74 16.40 -0.37
N ARG A 109 0.94 16.79 -1.63
CA ARG A 109 2.13 16.48 -2.45
C ARG A 109 2.44 15.00 -2.49
N HIS A 110 1.42 14.13 -2.54
CA HIS A 110 1.59 12.69 -2.39
C HIS A 110 2.61 12.11 -3.38
N ILE A 111 2.54 12.47 -4.66
CA ILE A 111 3.48 12.04 -5.69
C ILE A 111 4.82 12.74 -5.48
N ALA A 112 4.84 14.07 -5.49
CA ALA A 112 6.08 14.84 -5.47
C ALA A 112 6.96 14.56 -4.24
N LEU A 113 6.34 14.37 -3.07
CA LEU A 113 7.03 14.00 -1.83
C LEU A 113 7.59 12.58 -1.91
N SER A 114 6.81 11.65 -2.47
CA SER A 114 7.21 10.24 -2.56
C SER A 114 8.34 9.99 -3.57
N MET A 115 8.53 10.89 -4.55
CA MET A 115 9.56 10.75 -5.60
C MET A 115 10.97 10.56 -5.03
N LYS A 116 11.29 11.20 -3.90
CA LYS A 116 12.63 11.14 -3.29
C LYS A 116 13.01 9.77 -2.72
N TYR A 117 12.04 8.87 -2.58
CA TYR A 117 12.25 7.50 -2.09
C TYR A 117 12.34 6.48 -3.24
N LEU A 118 12.30 6.95 -4.49
CA LEU A 118 12.51 6.12 -5.68
C LEU A 118 13.97 6.27 -6.15
N PRO A 119 14.64 5.20 -6.62
CA PRO A 119 14.14 3.84 -6.87
C PRO A 119 14.19 2.90 -5.65
N ALA A 120 14.65 3.37 -4.49
CA ALA A 120 14.87 2.55 -3.30
C ALA A 120 13.63 1.73 -2.91
N VAL A 121 12.47 2.36 -2.90
CA VAL A 121 11.18 1.75 -2.56
C VAL A 121 10.39 1.42 -3.82
N ALA A 122 10.18 0.13 -4.09
CA ALA A 122 9.24 -0.31 -5.12
C ALA A 122 7.82 -0.37 -4.53
N ARG A 123 6.79 -0.11 -5.34
CA ARG A 123 5.40 -0.06 -4.86
C ARG A 123 4.39 -0.67 -5.82
N ARG A 124 3.28 -1.15 -5.27
CA ARG A 124 2.08 -1.52 -6.03
C ARG A 124 0.82 -1.17 -5.25
N LEU A 125 -0.11 -0.49 -5.92
CA LEU A 125 -1.43 -0.14 -5.38
C LEU A 125 -2.48 -1.13 -5.85
N HIS A 126 -3.33 -1.58 -4.93
CA HIS A 126 -4.50 -2.40 -5.22
C HIS A 126 -5.74 -1.73 -4.66
N HIS A 127 -6.80 -1.64 -5.47
CA HIS A 127 -8.10 -1.11 -5.06
C HIS A 127 -8.97 -2.25 -4.53
N ALA A 128 -9.59 -2.05 -3.37
CA ALA A 128 -10.33 -3.06 -2.64
C ALA A 128 -11.76 -2.59 -2.27
N ARG A 129 -12.01 -1.28 -2.23
CA ARG A 129 -13.33 -0.70 -1.89
C ARG A 129 -14.48 -1.33 -2.67
N ASP A 130 -14.37 -1.33 -4.00
CA ASP A 130 -15.45 -1.80 -4.89
C ASP A 130 -15.62 -3.34 -4.87
N LEU A 131 -14.72 -4.06 -4.18
CA LEU A 131 -14.85 -5.49 -3.91
C LEU A 131 -15.64 -5.78 -2.62
N GLY A 132 -16.07 -4.75 -1.88
CA GLY A 132 -16.72 -4.88 -0.58
C GLY A 132 -15.77 -5.28 0.55
N GLU A 133 -14.46 -5.09 0.35
CA GLU A 133 -13.44 -5.41 1.35
C GLU A 133 -13.46 -4.39 2.50
N PRO A 134 -12.93 -4.76 3.69
CA PRO A 134 -12.93 -3.88 4.85
C PRO A 134 -11.95 -2.69 4.77
N PHE A 135 -11.16 -2.62 3.69
CA PHE A 135 -10.22 -1.53 3.36
C PHE A 135 -10.48 -1.07 1.93
N ASP A 136 -10.16 0.20 1.65
CA ASP A 136 -10.33 0.76 0.31
C ASP A 136 -9.14 0.46 -0.60
N PHE A 137 -7.94 0.42 -0.01
CA PHE A 137 -6.68 0.21 -0.71
C PHE A 137 -5.81 -0.78 0.04
N LEU A 138 -5.10 -1.62 -0.71
CA LEU A 138 -4.02 -2.45 -0.21
C LEU A 138 -2.72 -1.96 -0.87
N THR A 139 -1.93 -1.20 -0.13
CA THR A 139 -0.66 -0.66 -0.63
C THR A 139 0.49 -1.60 -0.27
N TRP A 140 1.27 -1.99 -1.27
CA TRP A 140 2.36 -2.94 -1.14
C TRP A 140 3.67 -2.26 -1.49
N PHE A 141 4.68 -2.42 -0.64
CA PHE A 141 6.01 -1.84 -0.81
C PHE A 141 7.08 -2.91 -0.63
N GLU A 142 8.16 -2.82 -1.42
CA GLU A 142 9.35 -3.68 -1.31
C GLU A 142 10.62 -2.82 -1.37
N PHE A 143 11.56 -3.09 -0.47
CA PHE A 143 12.81 -2.35 -0.35
C PHE A 143 13.92 -3.22 0.26
N ALA A 144 15.17 -2.82 0.04
CA ALA A 144 16.31 -3.45 0.69
C ALA A 144 16.40 -3.02 2.17
N PRO A 145 16.97 -3.84 3.07
CA PRO A 145 17.06 -3.53 4.50
C PRO A 145 17.71 -2.16 4.79
N GLU A 146 18.71 -1.74 3.99
CA GLU A 146 19.34 -0.42 4.17
C GLU A 146 18.40 0.78 3.97
N HIS A 147 17.26 0.60 3.29
CA HIS A 147 16.29 1.65 3.02
C HIS A 147 15.10 1.67 4.00
N GLU A 148 15.14 0.87 5.07
CA GLU A 148 14.04 0.83 6.05
C GLU A 148 13.79 2.19 6.71
N ALA A 149 14.86 2.89 7.11
CA ALA A 149 14.75 4.23 7.70
C ALA A 149 14.18 5.28 6.74
N GLU A 150 14.52 5.17 5.45
CA GLU A 150 13.96 6.03 4.40
C GLU A 150 12.46 5.76 4.22
N PHE A 151 12.06 4.49 4.19
CA PHE A 151 10.65 4.12 4.09
C PHE A 151 9.85 4.57 5.34
N ASP A 152 10.43 4.49 6.53
CA ASP A 152 9.80 5.02 7.75
C ASP A 152 9.60 6.53 7.67
N ALA A 153 10.58 7.27 7.15
CA ALA A 153 10.45 8.71 6.92
C ALA A 153 9.33 9.03 5.91
N LEU A 154 9.19 8.23 4.84
CA LEU A 154 8.07 8.37 3.89
C LEU A 154 6.73 8.26 4.61
N LEU A 155 6.55 7.24 5.46
CA LEU A 155 5.28 7.06 6.17
C LEU A 155 4.99 8.20 7.14
N VAL A 156 6.00 8.72 7.85
CA VAL A 156 5.84 9.89 8.73
C VAL A 156 5.33 11.09 7.95
N GLU A 157 5.93 11.37 6.80
CA GLU A 157 5.55 12.52 5.97
C GLU A 157 4.16 12.37 5.36
N LEU A 158 3.82 11.19 4.84
CA LEU A 158 2.47 10.92 4.32
C LEU A 158 1.42 11.04 5.42
N ARG A 159 1.67 10.50 6.62
CA ARG A 159 0.76 10.56 7.77
C ARG A 159 0.55 11.98 8.31
N ALA A 160 1.50 12.88 8.09
CA ALA A 160 1.39 14.29 8.47
C ALA A 160 0.58 15.13 7.47
N SER A 161 0.24 14.58 6.29
CA SER A 161 -0.42 15.30 5.21
C SER A 161 -1.91 15.58 5.48
N GLU A 162 -2.49 16.49 4.69
CA GLU A 162 -3.93 16.74 4.73
C GLU A 162 -4.74 15.53 4.27
N GLU A 163 -4.25 14.79 3.27
CA GLU A 163 -4.87 13.56 2.78
C GLU A 163 -5.10 12.55 3.91
N TRP A 164 -4.14 12.42 4.82
CA TRP A 164 -4.21 11.45 5.90
C TRP A 164 -5.25 11.77 6.97
N LYS A 165 -5.77 13.01 7.02
CA LYS A 165 -6.92 13.37 7.87
C LYS A 165 -8.19 12.61 7.50
N TYR A 166 -8.24 12.04 6.29
CA TYR A 166 -9.37 11.26 5.81
C TYR A 166 -9.17 9.75 5.96
N VAL A 167 -8.04 9.29 6.52
CA VAL A 167 -7.80 7.87 6.78
C VAL A 167 -8.42 7.47 8.13
N GLU A 168 -9.39 6.56 8.10
CA GLU A 168 -10.12 6.12 9.30
C GLU A 168 -9.68 4.74 9.81
N ARG A 169 -9.04 3.95 8.94
CA ARG A 169 -8.44 2.67 9.32
C ARG A 169 -7.15 2.44 8.54
N GLU A 170 -6.07 2.23 9.27
CA GLU A 170 -4.75 1.96 8.72
C GLU A 170 -4.05 0.90 9.57
N LEU A 171 -3.53 -0.12 8.90
CA LEU A 171 -2.64 -1.10 9.52
C LEU A 171 -1.28 -1.04 8.83
N GLU A 172 -0.22 -1.28 9.58
CA GLU A 172 1.14 -1.39 9.08
C GLU A 172 1.65 -2.80 9.36
N ILE A 173 1.87 -3.59 8.31
CA ILE A 173 2.36 -4.96 8.39
C ILE A 173 3.75 -4.98 7.77
N ARG A 174 4.78 -5.14 8.61
CA ARG A 174 6.19 -5.23 8.20
C ARG A 174 6.58 -6.67 8.00
N LEU A 175 7.29 -6.93 6.90
CA LEU A 175 7.62 -8.27 6.47
C LEU A 175 9.08 -8.37 6.02
N THR A 176 9.64 -9.56 6.22
CA THR A 176 10.90 -9.96 5.58
C THR A 176 10.67 -11.21 4.74
N ARG A 177 11.35 -11.30 3.60
CA ARG A 177 11.27 -12.47 2.72
C ARG A 177 11.82 -13.68 3.46
N SER A 178 11.03 -14.74 3.55
CA SER A 178 11.49 -16.03 4.07
C SER A 178 12.54 -16.60 3.09
N GLY A 179 13.69 -17.00 3.63
CA GLY A 179 14.73 -17.70 2.86
C GLY A 179 14.30 -19.08 2.39
#